data_AF-A0A7S2W7S1-F1
#
_entry.id   AF-A0A7S2W7S1-F1
#
_cell.length_a   1.000
_cell.length_b   1.000
_cell.length_c   1.000
_cell.angle_alpha   90.00
_cell.angle_beta   90.00
_cell.angle_gamma   90.00
#
_symmetry.space_group_name_H-M   'P 1'
#
loop_
_entity.id
_entity.type
_entity.pdbx_description
1 polymer ?
#
loop_
_entity_poly.entity_id
_entity_poly.type
_entity_poly.pdbx_seq_one_letter_code
_entity_poly.pdbx_strand_id
1 'polypeptide(L)'
;MAKKEAYGNLLSDDDFNPSFNQPKEIDDPDDKKPSDWVDSPKMPDPAASKPDDWDEDAPKKIEDPNAVKPSDWLDDEPSEIPDPKATIPEDWDEEDDGEWEAPMVDNPKCSTGHCGEWKRPLIDNPEYKGKWSPPMIDNPDYKGVWKPRRIENPGYFTDDNPLGTIKPIGAVAIEILANDNGIHFDSIMVSNDLDSAADYAGDVFQKRHSEEETKNKEASKAARKLELEKALNEGGVAGMATYYYGVVTDLFTEWWETSPLLVTIGMVAALLVPILFALRPSSKDNASHKKNDDAKDEQEDDDGNEGEDEAEDEEEEEEEDQSNVKKRIPRA
;
A
#
# COMPACT_ATOMS: atom_id res chain seq x y z
N MET A 1 7.67 3.13 -35.82
CA MET A 1 6.24 2.85 -36.12
C MET A 1 5.43 3.43 -34.99
N ALA A 2 4.34 4.15 -35.29
CA ALA A 2 3.46 4.68 -34.25
C ALA A 2 2.92 3.55 -33.38
N LYS A 3 3.05 3.67 -32.06
CA LYS A 3 2.47 2.70 -31.13
C LYS A 3 0.97 2.92 -31.07
N LYS A 4 0.20 1.90 -31.42
CA LYS A 4 -1.26 1.91 -31.31
C LYS A 4 -1.63 1.54 -29.87
N GLU A 5 -2.06 2.52 -29.09
CA GLU A 5 -2.46 2.30 -27.69
C GLU A 5 -3.89 1.75 -27.58
N ALA A 6 -4.81 2.23 -28.44
CA ALA A 6 -6.22 1.86 -28.41
C ALA A 6 -6.85 1.82 -29.81
N TYR A 7 -7.95 1.09 -29.92
CA TYR A 7 -8.89 1.15 -31.04
C TYR A 7 -10.27 0.69 -30.59
N GLY A 8 -11.27 1.08 -31.35
CA GLY A 8 -12.63 0.61 -31.18
C GLY A 8 -13.46 0.91 -32.41
N ASN A 9 -14.72 0.49 -32.36
CA ASN A 9 -15.73 0.70 -33.37
C ASN A 9 -16.95 1.37 -32.72
N LEU A 10 -17.40 2.49 -33.28
CA LEU A 10 -18.56 3.23 -32.78
C LEU A 10 -19.86 2.40 -32.80
N LEU A 11 -19.93 1.36 -33.63
CA LEU A 11 -21.09 0.47 -33.74
C LEU A 11 -20.98 -0.79 -32.87
N SER A 12 -19.85 -0.98 -32.17
CA SER A 12 -19.66 -2.09 -31.25
C SER A 12 -20.29 -1.76 -29.90
N ASP A 13 -21.08 -2.70 -29.37
CA ASP A 13 -21.67 -2.56 -28.04
C ASP A 13 -20.60 -2.69 -26.92
N ASP A 14 -19.46 -3.31 -27.22
CA ASP A 14 -18.39 -3.62 -26.26
C ASP A 14 -17.33 -2.50 -26.13
N ASP A 15 -17.20 -1.64 -27.14
CA ASP A 15 -16.12 -0.63 -27.19
C ASP A 15 -16.49 0.68 -26.45
N PHE A 16 -17.78 0.91 -26.18
CA PHE A 16 -18.27 2.11 -25.51
C PHE A 16 -19.30 1.76 -24.44
N ASN A 17 -19.22 2.42 -23.28
CA ASN A 17 -20.19 2.31 -22.21
C ASN A 17 -20.64 3.71 -21.73
N PRO A 18 -21.91 4.11 -21.96
CA PRO A 18 -22.92 3.38 -22.71
C PRO A 18 -22.57 3.27 -24.20
N SER A 19 -23.10 2.23 -24.86
CA SER A 19 -22.96 2.04 -26.30
C SER A 19 -23.57 3.22 -27.06
N PHE A 20 -23.04 3.51 -28.26
CA PHE A 20 -23.52 4.64 -29.07
C PHE A 20 -24.97 4.41 -29.55
N ASN A 21 -25.27 3.19 -29.98
CA ASN A 21 -26.63 2.76 -30.27
C ASN A 21 -27.34 2.38 -28.97
N GLN A 22 -28.63 2.69 -28.88
CA GLN A 22 -29.43 2.27 -27.73
C GLN A 22 -29.58 0.74 -27.71
N PRO A 23 -29.67 0.12 -26.52
CA PRO A 23 -29.90 -1.31 -26.44
C PRO A 23 -31.25 -1.68 -27.02
N LYS A 24 -31.32 -2.85 -27.67
CA LYS A 24 -32.57 -3.43 -28.21
C LYS A 24 -33.58 -3.75 -27.11
N GLU A 25 -33.07 -4.14 -25.95
CA GLU A 25 -33.86 -4.54 -24.79
C GLU A 25 -33.43 -3.72 -23.56
N ILE A 26 -34.42 -3.17 -22.86
CA ILE A 26 -34.25 -2.48 -21.59
C ILE A 26 -34.90 -3.30 -20.49
N ASP A 27 -34.47 -3.06 -19.25
CA ASP A 27 -35.18 -3.56 -18.09
C ASP A 27 -36.56 -2.90 -18.02
N ASP A 28 -37.60 -3.69 -17.73
CA ASP A 28 -38.97 -3.22 -17.60
C ASP A 28 -39.10 -2.28 -16.39
N PRO A 29 -39.36 -0.98 -16.61
CA PRO A 29 -39.45 -0.02 -15.51
C PRO A 29 -40.66 -0.27 -14.60
N ASP A 30 -41.67 -1.00 -15.08
CA ASP A 30 -42.88 -1.33 -14.34
C ASP A 30 -42.77 -2.68 -13.61
N ASP A 31 -41.75 -3.49 -13.90
CA ASP A 31 -41.53 -4.77 -13.22
C ASP A 31 -40.95 -4.55 -11.82
N LYS A 32 -41.55 -5.23 -10.85
CA LYS A 32 -41.21 -5.06 -9.45
C LYS A 32 -40.84 -6.39 -8.84
N LYS A 33 -39.82 -6.34 -7.99
CA LYS A 33 -39.41 -7.48 -7.19
C LYS A 33 -40.60 -8.03 -6.40
N PRO A 34 -40.95 -9.32 -6.56
CA PRO A 34 -41.99 -9.95 -5.75
C PRO A 34 -41.62 -9.95 -4.26
N SER A 35 -42.61 -9.81 -3.38
CA SER A 35 -42.39 -9.78 -1.93
C SER A 35 -41.91 -11.13 -1.36
N ASP A 36 -42.17 -12.23 -2.07
CA ASP A 36 -41.72 -13.59 -1.74
C ASP A 36 -40.32 -13.92 -2.29
N TRP A 37 -39.66 -12.97 -2.96
CA TRP A 37 -38.33 -13.19 -3.51
C TRP A 37 -37.25 -13.00 -2.46
N VAL A 38 -36.62 -14.11 -2.08
CA VAL A 38 -35.51 -14.15 -1.15
C VAL A 38 -34.22 -13.74 -1.86
N ASP A 39 -33.54 -12.71 -1.34
CA ASP A 39 -32.20 -12.30 -1.83
C ASP A 39 -31.06 -12.95 -1.06
N SER A 40 -31.34 -13.48 0.14
CA SER A 40 -30.30 -14.03 0.99
C SER A 40 -30.02 -15.48 0.57
N PRO A 41 -28.80 -15.78 0.05
CA PRO A 41 -28.44 -17.15 -0.33
C PRO A 41 -28.38 -18.09 0.87
N LYS A 42 -28.20 -17.55 2.08
CA LYS A 42 -28.14 -18.31 3.33
C LYS A 42 -29.23 -17.86 4.29
N MET A 43 -29.69 -18.80 5.10
CA MET A 43 -30.63 -18.55 6.20
C MET A 43 -30.17 -19.25 7.48
N PRO A 44 -30.54 -18.72 8.66
CA PRO A 44 -30.43 -19.45 9.93
C PRO A 44 -31.03 -20.85 9.84
N ASP A 45 -30.32 -21.86 10.32
CA ASP A 45 -30.84 -23.22 10.41
C ASP A 45 -32.03 -23.27 11.38
N PRO A 46 -33.26 -23.56 10.91
CA PRO A 46 -34.43 -23.64 11.78
C PRO A 46 -34.41 -24.87 12.70
N ALA A 47 -33.55 -25.85 12.42
CA ALA A 47 -33.38 -27.04 13.26
C ALA A 47 -32.35 -26.84 14.38
N ALA A 48 -31.53 -25.78 14.32
CA ALA A 48 -30.56 -25.47 15.35
C ALA A 48 -31.20 -24.74 16.53
N SER A 49 -30.88 -25.18 17.74
CA SER A 49 -31.27 -24.53 19.00
C SER A 49 -30.05 -24.18 19.83
N LYS A 50 -30.15 -23.13 20.65
CA LYS A 50 -29.10 -22.75 21.59
C LYS A 50 -28.74 -23.94 22.51
N PRO A 51 -27.46 -24.33 22.61
CA PRO A 51 -27.01 -25.34 23.56
C PRO A 51 -27.22 -24.89 25.01
N ASP A 52 -27.48 -25.85 25.90
CA ASP A 52 -27.69 -25.57 27.34
C ASP A 52 -26.43 -25.03 28.04
N ASP A 53 -25.24 -25.30 27.50
CA ASP A 53 -23.94 -24.84 28.02
C ASP A 53 -23.50 -23.47 27.48
N TRP A 54 -24.40 -22.76 26.77
CA TRP A 54 -24.13 -21.44 26.19
C TRP A 54 -24.69 -20.33 27.06
N ASP A 55 -23.83 -19.76 27.90
CA ASP A 55 -24.15 -18.58 28.71
C ASP A 55 -23.93 -17.28 27.90
N GLU A 56 -25.03 -16.59 27.57
CA GLU A 56 -25.00 -15.32 26.83
C GLU A 56 -24.80 -14.10 27.73
N ASP A 57 -24.96 -14.27 29.05
CA ASP A 57 -24.83 -13.23 30.06
C ASP A 57 -23.42 -13.21 30.69
N ALA A 58 -22.58 -14.19 30.36
CA ALA A 58 -21.18 -14.21 30.74
C ALA A 58 -20.50 -12.90 30.29
N PRO A 59 -19.73 -12.22 31.17
CA PRO A 59 -19.02 -11.01 30.78
C PRO A 59 -17.84 -11.36 29.87
N LYS A 60 -17.57 -10.51 28.86
CA LYS A 60 -16.42 -10.66 27.95
C LYS A 60 -15.09 -10.62 28.70
N LYS A 61 -15.03 -9.81 29.76
CA LYS A 61 -13.85 -9.67 30.60
C LYS A 61 -14.18 -9.93 32.06
N ILE A 62 -13.27 -10.63 32.72
CA ILE A 62 -13.30 -10.87 34.16
C ILE A 62 -12.03 -10.29 34.77
N GLU A 63 -12.07 -9.94 36.05
CA GLU A 63 -10.86 -9.49 36.72
C GLU A 63 -9.86 -10.63 36.86
N ASP A 64 -8.58 -10.38 36.59
CA ASP A 64 -7.53 -11.39 36.65
C ASP A 64 -7.34 -11.90 38.09
N PRO A 65 -7.68 -13.15 38.41
CA PRO A 65 -7.55 -13.68 39.77
C PRO A 65 -6.09 -13.77 40.22
N ASN A 66 -5.13 -13.80 39.30
CA ASN A 66 -3.70 -13.91 39.58
C ASN A 66 -3.01 -12.55 39.70
N ALA A 67 -3.65 -11.46 39.29
CA ALA A 67 -3.06 -10.13 39.40
C ALA A 67 -2.91 -9.71 40.87
N VAL A 68 -1.70 -9.31 41.24
CA VAL A 68 -1.41 -8.75 42.56
C VAL A 68 -1.10 -7.28 42.38
N LYS A 69 -1.67 -6.45 43.26
CA LYS A 69 -1.39 -5.02 43.27
C LYS A 69 0.10 -4.76 43.53
N PRO A 70 0.79 -3.98 42.68
CA PRO A 70 2.18 -3.61 42.91
C PRO A 70 2.37 -2.85 44.23
N SER A 71 3.49 -3.07 44.91
CA SER A 71 3.83 -2.37 46.16
C SER A 71 4.03 -0.86 45.98
N ASP A 72 4.39 -0.45 44.78
CA ASP A 72 4.79 0.91 44.46
C ASP A 72 3.62 1.73 43.86
N TRP A 73 2.39 1.24 44.05
CA TRP A 73 1.15 1.88 43.60
C TRP A 73 0.68 2.94 44.61
N LEU A 74 0.43 4.16 44.14
CA LEU A 74 0.05 5.31 44.96
C LEU A 74 -1.46 5.61 44.82
N ASP A 75 -2.30 5.01 45.69
CA ASP A 75 -3.76 5.18 45.58
C ASP A 75 -4.27 6.59 45.88
N ASP A 76 -3.58 7.29 46.77
CA ASP A 76 -4.01 8.60 47.29
C ASP A 76 -3.58 9.76 46.38
N GLU A 77 -2.75 9.50 45.37
CA GLU A 77 -2.30 10.51 44.40
C GLU A 77 -3.09 10.35 43.09
N PRO A 78 -3.62 11.43 42.50
CA PRO A 78 -4.29 11.35 41.21
C PRO A 78 -3.28 11.08 40.08
N SER A 79 -3.72 10.36 39.04
CA SER A 79 -2.89 10.08 37.85
C SER A 79 -2.58 11.34 37.05
N GLU A 80 -3.53 12.27 37.01
CA GLU A 80 -3.39 13.55 36.33
C GLU A 80 -3.63 14.71 37.31
N ILE A 81 -2.86 15.78 37.16
CA ILE A 81 -3.01 17.04 37.89
C ILE A 81 -3.16 18.19 36.91
N PRO A 82 -3.85 19.29 37.27
CA PRO A 82 -3.89 20.48 36.43
C PRO A 82 -2.48 21.01 36.18
N ASP A 83 -2.16 21.35 34.92
CA ASP A 83 -0.80 21.80 34.54
C ASP A 83 -0.42 23.08 35.30
N PRO A 84 0.59 23.04 36.19
CA PRO A 84 1.01 24.20 36.96
C PRO A 84 1.67 25.29 36.10
N LYS A 85 1.99 25.00 34.83
CA LYS A 85 2.57 25.94 33.87
C LYS A 85 1.55 26.53 32.90
N ALA A 86 0.32 26.00 32.88
CA ALA A 86 -0.72 26.54 32.03
C ALA A 86 -1.22 27.87 32.59
N THR A 87 -1.36 28.86 31.72
CA THR A 87 -1.91 30.18 32.03
C THR A 87 -3.10 30.44 31.12
N ILE A 88 -4.09 31.17 31.63
CA ILE A 88 -5.24 31.60 30.86
C ILE A 88 -4.75 32.41 29.64
N PRO A 89 -5.18 32.07 28.40
CA PRO A 89 -4.85 32.86 27.22
C PRO A 89 -5.38 34.30 27.31
N GLU A 90 -4.66 35.26 26.72
CA GLU A 90 -5.05 36.69 26.77
C GLU A 90 -6.40 36.97 26.08
N ASP A 91 -6.80 36.13 25.13
CA ASP A 91 -8.06 36.23 24.39
C ASP A 91 -9.19 35.37 25.00
N TRP A 92 -9.02 34.80 26.20
CA TRP A 92 -10.08 34.01 26.87
C TRP A 92 -11.13 34.92 27.51
N ASP A 93 -12.40 34.69 27.18
CA ASP A 93 -13.52 35.44 27.76
C ASP A 93 -14.38 34.52 28.64
N GLU A 94 -14.47 34.76 29.95
CA GLU A 94 -15.25 33.89 30.85
C GLU A 94 -16.78 33.96 30.61
N GLU A 95 -17.30 35.04 30.01
CA GLU A 95 -18.73 35.19 29.68
C GLU A 95 -19.09 34.41 28.40
N ASP A 96 -18.20 34.43 27.41
CA ASP A 96 -18.42 33.77 26.12
C ASP A 96 -17.85 32.32 26.05
N ASP A 97 -16.69 32.05 26.66
CA ASP A 97 -15.97 30.76 26.64
C ASP A 97 -16.11 29.92 27.93
N GLY A 98 -16.56 30.52 29.04
CA GLY A 98 -16.79 29.86 30.34
C GLY A 98 -15.60 29.91 31.32
N GLU A 99 -15.76 29.27 32.50
CA GLU A 99 -14.69 29.18 33.51
C GLU A 99 -13.51 28.37 32.95
N TRP A 100 -12.32 28.98 32.93
CA TRP A 100 -11.14 28.33 32.38
C TRP A 100 -10.63 27.24 33.34
N GLU A 101 -10.49 26.02 32.81
CA GLU A 101 -9.85 24.90 33.50
C GLU A 101 -8.49 24.61 32.85
N ALA A 102 -7.44 24.47 33.68
CA ALA A 102 -6.12 24.13 33.18
C ALA A 102 -6.12 22.71 32.58
N PRO A 103 -5.38 22.47 31.48
CA PRO A 103 -5.24 21.14 30.92
C PRO A 103 -4.62 20.18 31.95
N MET A 104 -5.17 18.97 32.02
CA MET A 104 -4.68 17.91 32.90
C MET A 104 -3.39 17.33 32.31
N VAL A 105 -2.35 17.18 33.14
CA VAL A 105 -1.06 16.58 32.79
C VAL A 105 -0.72 15.46 33.77
N ASP A 106 0.09 14.50 33.31
CA ASP A 106 0.54 13.40 34.15
C ASP A 106 1.22 13.91 35.43
N ASN A 107 0.78 13.40 36.57
CA ASN A 107 1.34 13.78 37.86
C ASN A 107 2.81 13.30 37.94
N PRO A 108 3.79 14.21 38.11
CA PRO A 108 5.21 13.83 38.13
C PRO A 108 5.58 12.80 39.20
N LYS A 109 4.79 12.70 40.29
CA LYS A 109 4.97 11.69 41.34
C LYS A 109 4.67 10.26 40.85
N CYS A 110 3.96 10.12 39.73
CA CYS A 110 3.58 8.86 39.10
C CYS A 110 4.62 8.37 38.09
N SER A 111 5.80 9.00 38.04
CA SER A 111 6.92 8.58 37.18
C SER A 111 7.65 7.35 37.74
N THR A 112 7.60 7.13 39.06
CA THR A 112 8.27 5.99 39.74
C THR A 112 7.35 4.80 39.99
N GLY A 113 6.05 4.96 39.77
CA GLY A 113 5.01 3.97 40.02
C GLY A 113 3.65 4.50 39.56
N HIS A 114 2.63 3.65 39.50
CA HIS A 114 1.31 4.07 39.04
C HIS A 114 0.52 4.75 40.16
N CYS A 115 -0.38 5.67 39.79
CA CYS A 115 -1.20 6.44 40.71
C CYS A 115 -2.70 6.24 40.47
N GLY A 116 -3.52 6.64 41.44
CA GLY A 116 -4.98 6.53 41.41
C GLY A 116 -5.49 5.22 42.01
N GLU A 117 -6.80 5.00 42.06
CA GLU A 117 -7.36 3.77 42.63
C GLU A 117 -6.95 2.54 41.82
N TRP A 118 -6.22 1.59 42.43
CA TRP A 118 -5.85 0.35 41.74
C TRP A 118 -7.07 -0.48 41.39
N LYS A 119 -7.26 -0.74 40.10
CA LYS A 119 -8.26 -1.69 39.59
C LYS A 119 -7.55 -2.93 39.06
N ARG A 120 -8.02 -4.09 39.48
CA ARG A 120 -7.51 -5.38 39.01
C ARG A 120 -7.64 -5.41 37.48
N PRO A 121 -6.58 -5.76 36.73
CA PRO A 121 -6.65 -5.80 35.28
C PRO A 121 -7.70 -6.81 34.84
N LEU A 122 -8.41 -6.44 33.78
CA LEU A 122 -9.44 -7.27 33.18
C LEU A 122 -8.82 -8.19 32.12
N ILE A 123 -8.95 -9.51 32.30
CA ILE A 123 -8.57 -10.53 31.32
C ILE A 123 -9.80 -11.04 30.58
N ASP A 124 -9.59 -11.60 29.39
CA ASP A 124 -10.68 -12.20 28.63
C ASP A 124 -11.20 -13.44 29.35
N ASN A 125 -12.53 -13.56 29.43
CA ASN A 125 -13.20 -14.67 30.09
C ASN A 125 -13.23 -15.89 29.15
N PRO A 126 -12.57 -17.01 29.50
CA PRO A 126 -12.54 -18.21 28.65
C PRO A 126 -13.92 -18.81 28.37
N GLU A 127 -14.90 -18.57 29.25
CA GLU A 127 -16.27 -19.05 29.12
C GLU A 127 -17.17 -18.11 28.31
N TYR A 128 -16.67 -16.94 27.89
CA TYR A 128 -17.46 -16.00 27.10
C TYR A 128 -17.64 -16.50 25.67
N LYS A 129 -18.86 -16.97 25.37
CA LYS A 129 -19.25 -17.40 24.02
C LYS A 129 -20.05 -16.33 23.25
N GLY A 130 -20.48 -15.26 23.92
CA GLY A 130 -21.28 -14.18 23.33
C GLY A 130 -22.74 -14.57 23.10
N LYS A 131 -23.47 -13.82 22.27
CA LYS A 131 -24.85 -14.20 21.91
C LYS A 131 -24.83 -15.36 20.92
N TRP A 132 -25.60 -16.39 21.21
CA TRP A 132 -25.71 -17.54 20.33
C TRP A 132 -26.42 -17.15 19.04
N SER A 133 -25.85 -17.57 17.91
CA SER A 133 -26.50 -17.48 16.60
C SER A 133 -26.53 -18.87 15.98
N PRO A 134 -27.67 -19.29 15.39
CA PRO A 134 -27.74 -20.54 14.65
C PRO A 134 -26.75 -20.54 13.46
N PRO A 135 -26.24 -21.71 13.05
CA PRO A 135 -25.44 -21.83 11.84
C PRO A 135 -26.25 -21.43 10.62
N MET A 136 -25.58 -20.84 9.63
CA MET A 136 -26.20 -20.42 8.37
C MET A 136 -26.16 -21.56 7.36
N ILE A 137 -27.32 -22.01 6.90
CA ILE A 137 -27.50 -23.03 5.85
C ILE A 137 -27.94 -22.38 4.54
N ASP A 138 -27.79 -23.10 3.43
CA ASP A 138 -28.28 -22.62 2.13
C ASP A 138 -29.80 -22.48 2.16
N ASN A 139 -30.30 -21.34 1.69
CA ASN A 139 -31.72 -21.06 1.68
C ASN A 139 -32.37 -21.70 0.45
N PRO A 140 -33.24 -22.72 0.59
CA PRO A 140 -33.87 -23.39 -0.54
C PRO A 140 -34.81 -22.48 -1.35
N ASP A 141 -35.27 -21.36 -0.78
CA ASP A 141 -36.13 -20.38 -1.43
C ASP A 141 -35.34 -19.29 -2.18
N TYR A 142 -34.01 -19.28 -2.07
CA TYR A 142 -33.16 -18.33 -2.80
C TYR A 142 -33.16 -18.61 -4.30
N LYS A 143 -33.70 -17.66 -5.07
CA LYS A 143 -33.82 -17.75 -6.55
C LYS A 143 -32.73 -16.98 -7.30
N GLY A 144 -31.72 -16.48 -6.60
CA GLY A 144 -30.71 -15.57 -7.15
C GLY A 144 -31.04 -14.10 -6.88
N VAL A 145 -30.13 -13.21 -7.27
CA VAL A 145 -30.38 -11.76 -7.21
C VAL A 145 -31.50 -11.43 -8.19
N TRP A 146 -32.58 -10.82 -7.71
CA TRP A 146 -33.69 -10.41 -8.57
C TRP A 146 -33.21 -9.42 -9.64
N LYS A 147 -33.66 -9.63 -10.88
CA LYS A 147 -33.52 -8.68 -11.98
C LYS A 147 -34.89 -8.45 -12.62
N PRO A 148 -35.22 -7.21 -13.02
CA PRO A 148 -36.42 -6.96 -13.81
C PRO A 148 -36.43 -7.81 -15.08
N ARG A 149 -37.62 -8.14 -15.58
CA ARG A 149 -37.74 -8.72 -16.93
C ARG A 149 -37.20 -7.73 -17.96
N ARG A 150 -36.64 -8.26 -19.05
CA ARG A 150 -36.25 -7.44 -20.19
C ARG A 150 -37.42 -7.29 -21.15
N ILE A 151 -37.65 -6.07 -21.62
CA ILE A 151 -38.65 -5.72 -22.62
C ILE A 151 -37.97 -5.06 -23.82
N GLU A 152 -38.63 -5.11 -24.98
CA GLU A 152 -38.18 -4.37 -26.16
C GLU A 152 -38.15 -2.86 -25.83
N ASN A 153 -37.05 -2.20 -26.18
CA ASN A 153 -36.88 -0.77 -25.95
C ASN A 153 -37.75 0.03 -26.94
N PRO A 154 -38.80 0.75 -26.50
CA PRO A 154 -39.65 1.53 -27.40
C PRO A 154 -38.91 2.67 -28.10
N GLY A 155 -37.79 3.12 -27.53
CA GLY A 155 -36.90 4.13 -28.10
C GLY A 155 -35.82 3.57 -29.01
N TYR A 156 -35.79 2.26 -29.26
CA TYR A 156 -34.72 1.64 -30.05
C TYR A 156 -34.68 2.20 -31.47
N PHE A 157 -33.50 2.67 -31.86
CA PHE A 157 -33.14 2.99 -33.23
C PHE A 157 -31.68 2.63 -33.47
N THR A 158 -31.32 2.47 -34.74
CA THR A 158 -29.95 2.19 -35.17
C THR A 158 -29.45 3.36 -36.00
N ASP A 159 -28.27 3.88 -35.66
CA ASP A 159 -27.51 4.78 -36.52
C ASP A 159 -26.29 4.04 -37.09
N ASP A 160 -26.36 3.67 -38.36
CA ASP A 160 -25.28 2.96 -39.07
C ASP A 160 -24.13 3.91 -39.46
N ASN A 161 -24.31 5.23 -39.39
CA ASN A 161 -23.31 6.21 -39.78
C ASN A 161 -23.25 7.40 -38.79
N PRO A 162 -22.78 7.16 -37.56
CA PRO A 162 -22.78 8.15 -36.48
C PRO A 162 -21.96 9.41 -36.80
N LEU A 163 -20.93 9.28 -37.64
CA LEU A 163 -20.10 10.42 -38.06
C LEU A 163 -20.72 11.25 -39.19
N GLY A 164 -21.73 10.73 -39.89
CA GLY A 164 -22.37 11.42 -41.03
C GLY A 164 -23.16 12.67 -40.65
N THR A 165 -23.52 12.82 -39.38
CA THR A 165 -24.30 13.96 -38.87
C THR A 165 -23.42 15.08 -38.29
N ILE A 166 -22.11 14.84 -38.15
CA ILE A 166 -21.17 15.83 -37.61
C ILE A 166 -20.95 16.94 -38.64
N LYS A 167 -21.14 18.20 -38.20
CA LYS A 167 -20.88 19.37 -39.04
C LYS A 167 -19.38 19.58 -39.25
N PRO A 168 -18.95 20.22 -40.36
CA PRO A 168 -17.54 20.52 -40.58
C PRO A 168 -16.92 21.27 -39.39
N ILE A 169 -15.75 20.80 -38.94
CA ILE A 169 -15.00 21.38 -37.82
C ILE A 169 -14.21 22.58 -38.34
N GLY A 170 -14.43 23.76 -37.74
CA GLY A 170 -13.82 25.02 -38.19
C GLY A 170 -12.72 25.58 -37.29
N ALA A 171 -12.53 25.02 -36.09
CA ALA A 171 -11.55 25.52 -35.13
C ALA A 171 -11.06 24.38 -34.22
N VAL A 172 -9.87 24.56 -33.68
CA VAL A 172 -9.29 23.75 -32.60
C VAL A 172 -9.19 24.64 -31.37
N ALA A 173 -9.70 24.18 -30.23
CA ALA A 173 -9.64 24.88 -28.96
C ALA A 173 -9.01 23.95 -27.91
N ILE A 174 -8.21 24.54 -27.01
CA ILE A 174 -7.63 23.85 -25.86
C ILE A 174 -8.29 24.46 -24.63
N GLU A 175 -9.23 23.71 -24.04
CA GLU A 175 -9.91 24.07 -22.79
C GLU A 175 -9.41 23.12 -21.70
N ILE A 176 -8.72 23.68 -20.69
CA ILE A 176 -8.14 22.91 -19.59
C ILE A 176 -8.39 23.61 -18.25
N LEU A 177 -8.60 22.79 -17.22
CA LEU A 177 -8.50 23.19 -15.81
C LEU A 177 -7.21 22.59 -15.26
N ALA A 178 -6.22 23.43 -14.93
CA ALA A 178 -4.94 22.99 -14.40
C ALA A 178 -4.54 23.81 -13.18
N ASN A 179 -3.97 23.14 -12.18
CA ASN A 179 -3.42 23.77 -10.98
C ASN A 179 -1.94 24.16 -11.16
N ASP A 180 -1.24 23.49 -12.09
CA ASP A 180 0.18 23.66 -12.34
C ASP A 180 0.46 24.59 -13.53
N ASN A 181 1.51 25.39 -13.39
CA ASN A 181 2.04 26.21 -14.47
C ASN A 181 3.19 25.45 -15.16
N GLY A 182 3.14 25.30 -16.49
CA GLY A 182 4.21 24.61 -17.26
C GLY A 182 3.74 23.59 -18.30
N ILE A 183 2.44 23.53 -18.60
CA ILE A 183 1.92 22.66 -19.67
C ILE A 183 2.17 23.32 -21.02
N HIS A 184 2.86 22.61 -21.91
CA HIS A 184 3.18 23.08 -23.26
C HIS A 184 2.45 22.24 -24.30
N PHE A 185 1.66 22.92 -25.15
CA PHE A 185 1.04 22.32 -26.33
C PHE A 185 1.77 22.83 -27.57
N ASP A 186 2.22 21.91 -28.42
CA ASP A 186 2.89 22.20 -29.68
C ASP A 186 2.58 21.09 -30.70
N SER A 187 2.90 21.32 -31.98
CA SER A 187 2.80 20.33 -33.06
C SER A 187 1.37 19.81 -33.29
N ILE A 188 0.38 20.71 -33.22
CA ILE A 188 -1.04 20.37 -33.45
C ILE A 188 -1.27 20.19 -34.95
N MET A 189 -1.61 18.97 -35.37
CA MET A 189 -1.97 18.63 -36.74
C MET A 189 -3.40 18.08 -36.82
N VAL A 190 -4.17 18.54 -37.81
CA VAL A 190 -5.50 18.02 -38.15
C VAL A 190 -5.47 17.56 -39.60
N SER A 191 -5.72 16.27 -39.84
CA SER A 191 -5.66 15.64 -41.15
C SER A 191 -6.73 14.55 -41.27
N ASN A 192 -7.18 14.30 -42.51
CA ASN A 192 -8.01 13.15 -42.87
C ASN A 192 -7.18 11.99 -43.45
N ASP A 193 -5.87 12.15 -43.56
CA ASP A 193 -4.92 11.16 -44.05
C ASP A 193 -3.98 10.72 -42.92
N LEU A 194 -3.97 9.40 -42.66
CA LEU A 194 -3.22 8.80 -41.57
C LEU A 194 -1.72 8.78 -41.86
N ASP A 195 -1.33 8.54 -43.11
CA ASP A 195 0.07 8.45 -43.51
C ASP A 195 0.75 9.81 -43.36
N SER A 196 0.11 10.89 -43.86
CA SER A 196 0.60 12.26 -43.66
C SER A 196 0.74 12.64 -42.18
N ALA A 197 -0.19 12.18 -41.32
CA ALA A 197 -0.11 12.44 -39.88
C ALA A 197 1.03 11.66 -39.21
N ALA A 198 1.28 10.43 -39.64
CA ALA A 198 2.39 9.61 -39.14
C ALA A 198 3.74 10.19 -39.55
N ASP A 199 3.87 10.68 -40.79
CA ASP A 199 5.09 11.32 -41.29
C ASP A 199 5.42 12.59 -40.50
N TYR A 200 4.43 13.48 -40.31
CA TYR A 200 4.60 14.69 -39.50
C TYR A 200 5.00 14.38 -38.05
N ALA A 201 4.39 13.37 -37.43
CA ALA A 201 4.75 12.92 -36.09
C ALA A 201 6.19 12.37 -36.02
N GLY A 202 6.65 11.70 -37.08
CA GLY A 202 8.04 11.27 -37.22
C GLY A 202 9.02 12.44 -37.27
N ASP A 203 8.75 13.40 -38.13
CA ASP A 203 9.64 14.54 -38.38
C ASP A 203 9.74 15.50 -37.18
N VAL A 204 8.63 15.71 -36.47
CA VAL A 204 8.53 16.72 -35.42
C VAL A 204 8.61 16.09 -34.03
N PHE A 205 7.67 15.20 -33.69
CA PHE A 205 7.56 14.68 -32.33
C PHE A 205 8.67 13.67 -32.00
N GLN A 206 8.90 12.64 -32.83
CA GLN A 206 9.86 11.58 -32.49
C GLN A 206 11.28 12.11 -32.37
N LYS A 207 11.68 13.00 -33.28
CA LYS A 207 12.99 13.67 -33.22
C LYS A 207 13.13 14.48 -31.93
N ARG A 208 12.19 15.39 -31.67
CA ARG A 208 12.22 16.24 -30.46
C ARG A 208 12.20 15.38 -29.19
N HIS A 209 11.32 14.39 -29.11
CA HIS A 209 11.19 13.51 -27.96
C HIS A 209 12.49 12.75 -27.67
N SER A 210 13.16 12.21 -28.71
CA SER A 210 14.45 11.53 -28.53
C SER A 210 15.57 12.47 -28.04
N GLU A 211 15.58 13.73 -28.49
CA GLU A 211 16.53 14.75 -28.02
C GLU A 211 16.20 15.23 -26.59
N GLU A 212 14.92 15.31 -26.24
CA GLU A 212 14.48 15.67 -24.89
C GLU A 212 14.74 14.55 -23.89
N GLU A 213 14.49 13.29 -24.25
CA GLU A 213 14.80 12.13 -23.41
C GLU A 213 16.29 12.03 -23.11
N THR A 214 17.15 12.25 -24.11
CA THR A 214 18.61 12.24 -23.90
C THR A 214 19.04 13.36 -22.98
N LYS A 215 18.59 14.60 -23.21
CA LYS A 215 18.86 15.74 -22.32
C LYS A 215 18.34 15.53 -20.90
N ASN A 216 17.14 14.97 -20.74
CA ASN A 216 16.54 14.70 -19.42
C ASN A 216 17.31 13.59 -18.68
N LYS A 217 17.73 12.52 -19.37
CA LYS A 217 18.59 11.48 -18.80
C LYS A 217 19.94 12.04 -18.36
N GLU A 218 20.57 12.87 -19.20
CA GLU A 218 21.83 13.53 -18.86
C GLU A 218 21.69 14.49 -17.68
N ALA A 219 20.63 15.32 -17.66
CA ALA A 219 20.34 16.23 -16.55
C ALA A 219 20.04 15.48 -15.25
N SER A 220 19.28 14.37 -15.31
CA SER A 220 19.01 13.52 -14.16
C SER A 220 20.28 12.86 -13.62
N LYS A 221 21.15 12.34 -14.51
CA LYS A 221 22.45 11.77 -14.11
C LYS A 221 23.34 12.84 -13.48
N ALA A 222 23.38 14.05 -14.04
CA ALA A 222 24.16 15.16 -13.49
C ALA A 222 23.62 15.61 -12.12
N ALA A 223 22.31 15.72 -11.95
CA ALA A 223 21.68 16.08 -10.68
C ALA A 223 21.93 15.02 -9.60
N ARG A 224 21.75 13.74 -9.93
CA ARG A 224 22.04 12.61 -9.04
C ARG A 224 23.52 12.56 -8.66
N LYS A 225 24.44 12.80 -9.60
CA LYS A 225 25.87 12.88 -9.31
C LYS A 225 26.17 14.01 -8.32
N LEU A 226 25.58 15.19 -8.50
CA LEU A 226 25.74 16.31 -7.57
C LEU A 226 25.19 15.99 -6.17
N GLU A 227 24.07 15.28 -6.09
CA GLU A 227 23.48 14.82 -4.84
C GLU A 227 24.38 13.80 -4.12
N LEU A 228 24.93 12.82 -4.84
CA LEU A 228 25.87 11.84 -4.29
C LEU A 228 27.17 12.51 -3.82
N GLU A 229 27.69 13.50 -4.55
CA GLU A 229 28.87 14.27 -4.14
C GLU A 229 28.58 15.12 -2.88
N LYS A 230 27.38 15.69 -2.75
CA LYS A 230 26.96 16.38 -1.51
C LYS A 230 26.86 15.41 -0.34
N ALA A 231 26.24 14.24 -0.54
CA ALA A 231 26.15 13.20 0.47
C ALA A 231 27.55 12.75 0.93
N LEU A 232 28.50 12.59 0.01
CA LEU A 232 29.88 12.24 0.34
C LEU A 232 30.58 13.32 1.18
N ASN A 233 30.40 14.60 0.83
CA ASN A 233 31.07 15.71 1.49
C ASN A 233 30.47 16.05 2.88
N GLU A 234 29.16 15.88 3.05
CA GLU A 234 28.43 16.29 4.26
C GLU A 234 28.10 15.12 5.21
N GLY A 235 28.01 13.89 4.70
CA GLY A 235 27.44 12.72 5.41
C GLY A 235 28.43 11.80 6.13
N GLY A 236 29.73 12.10 6.16
CA GLY A 236 30.73 11.26 6.83
C GLY A 236 30.71 9.80 6.35
N VAL A 237 30.72 8.82 7.27
CA VAL A 237 30.70 7.38 6.94
C VAL A 237 29.42 6.97 6.22
N ALA A 238 28.26 7.50 6.64
CA ALA A 238 26.97 7.24 5.99
C ALA A 238 26.92 7.83 4.58
N GLY A 239 27.47 9.03 4.41
CA GLY A 239 27.65 9.69 3.11
C GLY A 239 28.55 8.89 2.16
N MET A 240 29.65 8.34 2.67
CA MET A 240 30.54 7.46 1.92
C MET A 240 29.83 6.18 1.47
N ALA A 241 29.08 5.52 2.36
CA ALA A 241 28.27 4.34 2.02
C ALA A 241 27.22 4.66 0.94
N THR A 242 26.54 5.80 1.07
CA THR A 242 25.53 6.27 0.10
C THR A 242 26.16 6.54 -1.27
N TYR A 243 27.33 7.18 -1.33
CA TYR A 243 28.05 7.43 -2.58
C TYR A 243 28.43 6.12 -3.28
N TYR A 244 29.06 5.18 -2.57
CA TYR A 244 29.47 3.91 -3.17
C TYR A 244 28.27 3.06 -3.62
N TYR A 245 27.21 3.01 -2.81
CA TYR A 245 25.97 2.33 -3.18
C TYR A 245 25.33 2.96 -4.43
N GLY A 246 25.28 4.30 -4.50
CA GLY A 246 24.80 5.03 -5.68
C GLY A 246 25.62 4.73 -6.95
N VAL A 247 26.95 4.73 -6.86
CA VAL A 247 27.83 4.41 -7.99
C VAL A 247 27.65 2.95 -8.45
N VAL A 248 27.55 1.99 -7.52
CA VAL A 248 27.36 0.57 -7.83
C VAL A 248 26.00 0.33 -8.49
N THR A 249 24.95 0.95 -8.00
CA THR A 249 23.60 0.83 -8.58
C THR A 249 23.50 1.49 -9.96
N ASP A 250 24.16 2.63 -10.18
CA ASP A 250 24.22 3.27 -11.50
C ASP A 250 24.99 2.42 -12.53
N LEU A 251 26.11 1.79 -12.12
CA LEU A 251 26.84 0.85 -12.97
C LEU A 251 26.02 -0.40 -13.29
N PHE A 252 25.34 -0.97 -12.29
CA PHE A 252 24.50 -2.14 -12.46
C PHE A 252 23.35 -1.86 -13.43
N THR A 253 22.65 -0.74 -13.26
CA THR A 253 21.54 -0.35 -14.14
C THR A 253 22.00 -0.11 -15.58
N GLU A 254 23.16 0.53 -15.79
CA GLU A 254 23.74 0.70 -17.13
C GLU A 254 24.08 -0.63 -17.80
N TRP A 255 24.62 -1.59 -17.04
CA TRP A 255 24.94 -2.92 -17.54
C TRP A 255 23.67 -3.74 -17.84
N TRP A 256 22.64 -3.59 -17.00
CA TRP A 256 21.33 -4.23 -17.20
C TRP A 256 20.63 -3.71 -18.46
N GLU A 257 20.65 -2.40 -18.70
CA GLU A 257 20.09 -1.80 -19.92
C GLU A 257 20.87 -2.20 -21.17
N THR A 258 22.20 -2.29 -21.09
CA THR A 258 23.05 -2.60 -22.24
C THR A 258 23.06 -4.09 -22.59
N SER A 259 23.01 -4.97 -21.59
CA SER A 259 23.18 -6.42 -21.79
C SER A 259 22.52 -7.25 -20.67
N PRO A 260 21.18 -7.31 -20.62
CA PRO A 260 20.46 -7.97 -19.53
C PRO A 260 20.78 -9.48 -19.43
N LEU A 261 20.98 -10.15 -20.56
CA LEU A 261 21.34 -11.58 -20.59
C LEU A 261 22.71 -11.87 -19.95
N LEU A 262 23.71 -11.00 -20.13
CA LEU A 262 25.03 -11.22 -19.54
C LEU A 262 25.01 -11.00 -18.02
N VAL A 263 24.26 -9.99 -17.56
CA VAL A 263 24.10 -9.71 -16.13
C VAL A 263 23.36 -10.86 -15.43
N THR A 264 22.27 -11.36 -16.02
CA THR A 264 21.52 -12.51 -15.46
C THR A 264 22.37 -13.78 -15.39
N ILE A 265 23.13 -14.12 -16.45
CA ILE A 265 24.05 -15.27 -16.43
C ILE A 265 25.12 -15.11 -15.36
N GLY A 266 25.69 -13.90 -15.21
CA GLY A 266 26.68 -13.60 -14.19
C GLY A 266 26.14 -13.79 -12.77
N MET A 267 24.92 -13.31 -12.49
CA MET A 267 24.27 -13.49 -11.18
C MET A 267 23.95 -14.95 -10.88
N VAL A 268 23.42 -15.69 -11.86
CA VAL A 268 23.14 -17.13 -11.72
C VAL A 268 24.44 -17.91 -11.50
N ALA A 269 25.52 -17.59 -12.21
CA ALA A 269 26.82 -18.21 -11.99
C ALA A 269 27.38 -17.85 -10.59
N ALA A 270 27.25 -16.61 -10.14
CA ALA A 270 27.71 -16.18 -8.81
C ALA A 270 26.98 -16.91 -7.67
N LEU A 271 25.70 -17.25 -7.84
CA LEU A 271 24.93 -18.04 -6.88
C LEU A 271 25.22 -19.55 -6.98
N LEU A 272 25.37 -20.10 -8.19
CA LEU A 272 25.52 -21.55 -8.39
C LEU A 272 26.95 -22.07 -8.23
N VAL A 273 27.98 -21.27 -8.56
CA VAL A 273 29.39 -21.68 -8.44
C VAL A 273 29.80 -22.02 -7.00
N PRO A 274 29.47 -21.23 -5.95
CA PRO A 274 29.79 -21.61 -4.58
C PRO A 274 29.02 -22.86 -4.12
N ILE A 275 27.77 -23.06 -4.56
CA ILE A 275 26.99 -24.27 -4.29
C ILE A 275 27.65 -25.50 -4.92
N LEU A 276 28.15 -25.37 -6.16
CA LEU A 276 28.88 -26.45 -6.85
C LEU A 276 30.26 -26.71 -6.23
N PHE A 277 30.90 -25.72 -5.61
CA PHE A 277 32.16 -25.90 -4.88
C PHE A 277 31.94 -26.55 -3.50
N ALA A 278 30.83 -26.26 -2.82
CA ALA A 278 30.45 -26.89 -1.56
C ALA A 278 30.07 -28.37 -1.72
N LEU A 279 29.60 -28.78 -2.91
CA LEU A 279 29.25 -30.17 -3.23
C LEU A 279 30.43 -31.02 -3.74
N ARG A 280 31.67 -30.53 -3.68
CA ARG A 280 32.85 -31.28 -4.17
C ARG A 280 33.35 -32.26 -3.10
N PRO A 281 33.33 -33.58 -3.33
CA PRO A 281 33.79 -34.56 -2.35
C PRO A 281 35.31 -34.46 -2.14
N SER A 282 35.72 -34.33 -0.87
CA SER A 282 37.12 -34.31 -0.44
C SER A 282 37.79 -35.67 -0.66
N SER A 283 38.74 -35.74 -1.61
CA SER A 283 39.55 -36.94 -1.86
C SER A 283 40.75 -36.95 -0.90
N LYS A 284 40.72 -37.87 0.07
CA LYS A 284 41.86 -38.16 0.97
C LYS A 284 42.85 -39.08 0.24
N ASP A 285 44.07 -38.60 -0.01
CA ASP A 285 45.20 -39.48 -0.34
C ASP A 285 46.30 -39.35 0.73
N ASN A 286 46.65 -40.50 1.30
CA ASN A 286 47.67 -40.74 2.33
C ASN A 286 48.94 -41.34 1.68
N ALA A 287 50.13 -40.80 2.01
CA ALA A 287 51.46 -41.45 2.14
C ALA A 287 52.58 -40.40 1.95
N SER A 288 53.72 -40.35 2.64
CA SER A 288 54.28 -41.10 3.78
C SER A 288 55.62 -40.43 4.21
N HIS A 289 55.82 -40.29 5.54
CA HIS A 289 57.04 -40.16 6.37
C HIS A 289 58.44 -39.76 5.82
N LYS A 290 59.09 -38.81 6.52
CA LYS A 290 60.31 -39.05 7.35
C LYS A 290 60.55 -37.96 8.42
N LYS A 291 60.92 -38.37 9.64
CA LYS A 291 61.08 -37.61 10.91
C LYS A 291 62.36 -36.74 11.00
N ASN A 292 62.34 -35.68 11.83
CA ASN A 292 62.96 -35.64 13.18
C ASN A 292 62.79 -34.27 13.89
N ASP A 293 62.27 -34.35 15.12
CA ASP A 293 62.64 -33.70 16.39
C ASP A 293 63.08 -32.22 16.42
N ASP A 294 62.34 -31.33 17.10
CA ASP A 294 62.55 -30.95 18.52
C ASP A 294 61.57 -29.84 18.96
N ALA A 295 61.38 -29.73 20.28
CA ALA A 295 60.23 -29.12 20.97
C ALA A 295 60.25 -27.60 21.22
N LYS A 296 59.05 -26.99 21.27
CA LYS A 296 58.47 -26.05 22.28
C LYS A 296 57.33 -25.23 21.63
N ASP A 297 56.10 -25.37 22.12
CA ASP A 297 55.39 -24.42 23.01
C ASP A 297 55.53 -22.97 22.50
N GLU A 298 54.46 -22.25 22.15
CA GLU A 298 53.27 -22.02 22.96
C GLU A 298 51.97 -21.93 22.14
N GLN A 299 50.90 -22.31 22.82
CA GLN A 299 49.52 -22.42 22.41
C GLN A 299 48.76 -21.18 22.91
N GLU A 300 48.10 -20.45 22.01
CA GLU A 300 46.93 -19.62 22.33
C GLU A 300 45.86 -19.96 21.29
N ASP A 301 44.82 -20.68 21.74
CA ASP A 301 43.47 -20.74 21.18
C ASP A 301 42.61 -21.19 22.38
N ASP A 302 41.71 -20.32 22.84
CA ASP A 302 40.28 -20.31 22.49
C ASP A 302 39.49 -21.38 23.24
N ASP A 303 38.42 -20.96 23.90
CA ASP A 303 37.25 -21.82 24.08
C ASP A 303 36.03 -20.99 24.47
N GLY A 304 34.93 -21.20 23.72
CA GLY A 304 33.62 -21.25 24.36
C GLY A 304 32.46 -20.48 23.73
N ASN A 305 32.10 -20.86 22.51
CA ASN A 305 30.76 -21.39 22.19
C ASN A 305 29.50 -20.54 22.50
N GLU A 306 28.92 -19.95 21.46
CA GLU A 306 27.47 -19.72 21.35
C GLU A 306 26.85 -20.85 20.53
N GLY A 307 25.82 -21.48 21.10
CA GLY A 307 24.89 -22.35 20.40
C GLY A 307 23.63 -21.57 20.04
N GLU A 308 23.25 -21.71 18.76
CA GLU A 308 21.91 -21.87 18.17
C GLU A 308 20.69 -21.32 18.93
N ASP A 309 19.87 -20.52 18.24
CA ASP A 309 18.51 -20.97 17.85
C ASP A 309 17.88 -20.07 16.78
N GLU A 310 17.11 -20.71 15.90
CA GLU A 310 16.41 -20.20 14.72
C GLU A 310 15.17 -19.35 15.08
N ALA A 311 14.81 -18.40 14.20
CA ALA A 311 13.45 -17.88 14.12
C ALA A 311 13.11 -17.47 12.67
N GLU A 312 11.97 -17.96 12.22
CA GLU A 312 11.28 -17.73 10.96
C GLU A 312 10.59 -16.35 10.99
N ASP A 313 10.73 -15.55 9.92
CA ASP A 313 10.03 -14.26 9.80
C ASP A 313 8.70 -14.45 9.06
N GLU A 314 7.60 -14.06 9.73
CA GLU A 314 6.26 -13.89 9.20
C GLU A 314 6.10 -12.51 8.52
N GLU A 315 5.33 -12.49 7.42
CA GLU A 315 4.97 -11.31 6.65
C GLU A 315 3.92 -10.47 7.39
N GLU A 316 4.20 -9.17 7.64
CA GLU A 316 3.18 -8.18 8.03
C GLU A 316 2.89 -7.22 6.86
N GLU A 317 1.61 -7.16 6.48
CA GLU A 317 1.03 -6.18 5.56
C GLU A 317 0.79 -4.85 6.31
N GLU A 318 1.35 -3.73 5.82
CA GLU A 318 1.03 -2.39 6.31
C GLU A 318 -0.18 -1.81 5.54
N GLU A 319 -1.28 -1.54 6.26
CA GLU A 319 -2.38 -0.70 5.77
C GLU A 319 -2.10 0.80 6.06
N GLU A 320 -2.13 1.62 5.01
CA GLU A 320 -2.08 3.09 5.09
C GLU A 320 -3.44 3.68 5.51
N ASP A 321 -3.52 4.29 6.71
CA ASP A 321 -4.64 5.16 7.09
C ASP A 321 -4.33 6.64 6.78
N GLN A 322 -5.05 7.20 5.81
CA GLN A 322 -5.02 8.61 5.46
C GLN A 322 -6.06 9.40 6.29
N SER A 323 -5.60 10.10 7.33
CA SER A 323 -6.35 11.22 7.89
C SER A 323 -5.43 12.42 8.16
N ASN A 324 -5.39 13.37 7.21
CA ASN A 324 -4.70 14.64 7.38
C ASN A 324 -5.67 15.82 7.23
N VAL A 325 -6.24 16.27 8.35
CA VAL A 325 -7.08 17.46 8.44
C VAL A 325 -6.18 18.69 8.57
N LYS A 326 -5.97 19.42 7.46
CA LYS A 326 -5.26 20.71 7.47
C LYS A 326 -6.20 21.87 7.85
N LYS A 327 -5.93 22.46 9.03
CA LYS A 327 -6.48 23.73 9.51
C LYS A 327 -6.19 24.88 8.52
N ARG A 328 -7.24 25.68 8.23
CA ARG A 328 -7.18 26.93 7.46
C ARG A 328 -6.67 28.07 8.36
N ILE A 329 -5.75 28.88 7.84
CA ILE A 329 -5.34 30.18 8.40
C ILE A 329 -6.07 31.28 7.60
N PRO A 330 -6.71 32.28 8.22
CA PRO A 330 -7.30 33.40 7.49
C PRO A 330 -6.22 34.45 7.16
N ARG A 331 -6.27 35.01 5.95
CA ARG A 331 -5.49 36.20 5.56
C ARG A 331 -6.29 37.47 5.86
N ALA A 332 -5.61 38.45 6.45
CA ALA A 332 -5.98 39.86 6.50
C ALA A 332 -5.82 40.53 5.13
#